data_AF-A0AAV5UXH8-F1
#
_entry.id   AF-A0AAV5UXH8-F1
#
_cell.length_a   1.000
_cell.length_b   1.000
_cell.length_c   1.000
_cell.angle_alpha   90.00
_cell.angle_beta   90.00
_cell.angle_gamma   90.00
#
_symmetry.space_group_name_H-M   'P 1'
#
loop_
_entity.id
_entity.type
_entity.pdbx_description
1 polymer ?
#
loop_
_entity_poly.entity_id
_entity_poly.type
_entity_poly.pdbx_seq_one_letter_code
_entity_poly.pdbx_strand_id
1 'polypeptide(L)'
;VLSTHHNGFGQIKLIIDQVLPIYVEKVILLDTDMILLGDVQDLQNYLDEMDRNGNLFATTEDMYKRTPSRLRYPHNGYGENTGTTLYNLKKMREEGWSEMWRAEADRLLRMLGPLAASEQDIFTSMAVYRPEVHLRLPCEYNFQMGTGALQTYCIPAKADFMKVKIPHWSGKAKWSEQTNYLPHFNNIYKCLQKIDGSRFQNAIGIDTRDPRTLLNVKAAAI
;
A
#
# COMPACT_ATOMS: atom_id res chain seq x y z
N VAL A 1 -2.56 16.73 -10.67
CA VAL A 1 -1.70 17.08 -9.51
C VAL A 1 -0.30 17.37 -10.04
N LEU A 2 0.24 18.57 -9.82
CA LEU A 2 1.63 18.89 -10.14
C LEU A 2 2.52 18.27 -9.04
N SER A 3 3.37 17.32 -9.42
CA SER A 3 4.25 16.58 -8.52
C SER A 3 5.69 16.65 -9.04
N THR A 4 6.65 16.76 -8.12
CA THR A 4 8.08 16.65 -8.47
C THR A 4 8.57 15.20 -8.44
N HIS A 5 7.71 14.25 -8.12
CA HIS A 5 8.04 12.83 -8.03
C HIS A 5 8.04 12.17 -9.41
N HIS A 6 9.04 11.32 -9.70
CA HIS A 6 9.24 10.68 -11.00
C HIS A 6 8.23 9.56 -11.35
N ASN A 7 7.20 9.33 -10.55
CA ASN A 7 6.20 8.27 -10.79
C ASN A 7 4.81 8.87 -11.06
N GLY A 8 4.49 9.07 -12.35
CA GLY A 8 3.19 9.63 -12.77
C GLY A 8 1.99 8.70 -12.57
N PHE A 9 2.23 7.40 -12.32
CA PHE A 9 1.17 6.40 -12.19
C PHE A 9 0.64 6.22 -10.75
N GLY A 10 1.36 6.71 -9.73
CA GLY A 10 0.94 6.61 -8.32
C GLY A 10 -0.43 7.24 -8.05
N GLN A 11 -0.83 8.21 -8.86
CA GLN A 11 -2.12 8.90 -8.76
C GLN A 11 -3.33 7.98 -8.95
N ILE A 12 -3.17 6.79 -9.55
CA ILE A 12 -4.25 5.81 -9.66
C ILE A 12 -4.82 5.42 -8.29
N LYS A 13 -3.97 5.45 -7.25
CA LYS A 13 -4.33 5.18 -5.84
C LYS A 13 -5.43 6.12 -5.34
N LEU A 14 -5.51 7.35 -5.85
CA LEU A 14 -6.51 8.34 -5.45
C LEU A 14 -7.85 8.19 -6.17
N ILE A 15 -7.90 7.47 -7.29
CA ILE A 15 -9.09 7.35 -8.15
C ILE A 15 -9.58 5.90 -8.30
N ILE A 16 -9.07 5.00 -7.45
CA ILE A 16 -9.34 3.56 -7.56
C ILE A 16 -10.84 3.23 -7.38
N ASP A 17 -11.56 4.06 -6.62
CA ASP A 17 -13.01 4.03 -6.42
C ASP A 17 -13.79 4.28 -7.71
N GLN A 18 -13.22 5.07 -8.63
CA GLN A 18 -13.80 5.38 -9.94
C GLN A 18 -13.37 4.39 -11.03
N VAL A 19 -12.19 3.78 -10.88
CA VAL A 19 -11.64 2.83 -11.87
C VAL A 19 -12.31 1.47 -11.74
N LEU A 20 -12.52 0.99 -10.51
CA LEU A 20 -13.07 -0.33 -10.28
C LEU A 20 -14.60 -0.33 -10.30
N PRO A 21 -15.25 -1.42 -10.78
CA PRO A 21 -16.69 -1.53 -10.84
C PRO A 21 -17.38 -1.34 -9.47
N ILE A 22 -18.64 -0.92 -9.49
CA ILE A 22 -19.42 -0.63 -8.28
C ILE A 22 -19.57 -1.82 -7.33
N TYR A 23 -19.60 -3.04 -7.87
CA TYR A 23 -19.70 -4.28 -7.10
C TYR A 23 -18.40 -4.66 -6.39
N VAL A 24 -17.28 -3.99 -6.69
CA VAL A 24 -16.05 -4.12 -5.93
C VAL A 24 -16.11 -3.11 -4.79
N GLU A 25 -16.33 -3.61 -3.57
CA GLU A 25 -16.55 -2.78 -2.38
C GLU A 25 -15.28 -2.56 -1.55
N LYS A 26 -14.33 -3.50 -1.59
CA LYS A 26 -13.08 -3.46 -0.81
C LYS A 26 -11.90 -3.91 -1.66
N VAL A 27 -10.73 -3.30 -1.46
CA VAL A 27 -9.52 -3.58 -2.24
C VAL A 27 -8.28 -3.57 -1.37
N ILE A 28 -7.38 -4.52 -1.63
CA ILE A 28 -5.98 -4.49 -1.21
C ILE A 28 -5.16 -4.10 -2.45
N LEU A 29 -4.47 -2.98 -2.40
CA LEU A 29 -3.59 -2.50 -3.45
C LEU A 29 -2.14 -2.55 -2.98
N LEU A 30 -1.30 -3.19 -3.79
CA LEU A 30 0.13 -3.39 -3.53
C LEU A 30 0.95 -2.74 -4.65
N ASP A 31 2.07 -2.11 -4.33
CA ASP A 31 3.06 -1.72 -5.35
C ASP A 31 3.65 -2.98 -6.04
N THR A 32 4.31 -2.78 -7.17
CA THR A 32 4.82 -3.88 -7.99
C THR A 32 6.19 -4.40 -7.55
N ASP A 33 6.88 -3.69 -6.68
CA ASP A 33 8.22 -3.96 -6.19
C ASP A 33 8.21 -4.49 -4.74
N MET A 34 7.25 -5.38 -4.47
CA MET A 34 7.09 -6.08 -3.20
C MET A 34 6.67 -7.53 -3.42
N ILE A 35 6.70 -8.30 -2.34
CA ILE A 35 6.27 -9.70 -2.32
C ILE A 35 5.31 -9.88 -1.15
N LEU A 36 4.26 -10.66 -1.33
CA LEU A 36 3.38 -11.09 -0.25
C LEU A 36 3.88 -12.42 0.33
N LEU A 37 4.36 -12.40 1.58
CA LEU A 37 4.81 -13.57 2.34
C LEU A 37 3.82 -13.97 3.44
N GLY A 38 3.03 -13.01 3.93
CA GLY A 38 1.97 -13.26 4.91
C GLY A 38 0.71 -13.86 4.31
N ASP A 39 -0.17 -14.36 5.17
CA ASP A 39 -1.52 -14.75 4.76
C ASP A 39 -2.32 -13.50 4.37
N VAL A 40 -2.92 -13.53 3.18
CA VAL A 40 -3.78 -12.44 2.70
C VAL A 40 -5.04 -12.27 3.55
N GLN A 41 -5.47 -13.33 4.25
CA GLN A 41 -6.61 -13.28 5.15
C GLN A 41 -6.39 -12.31 6.31
N ASP A 42 -5.14 -12.13 6.77
CA ASP A 42 -4.85 -11.14 7.80
C ASP A 42 -5.20 -9.71 7.34
N LEU A 43 -4.95 -9.38 6.07
CA LEU A 43 -5.34 -8.09 5.48
C LEU A 43 -6.87 -7.96 5.32
N GLN A 44 -7.58 -9.07 5.13
CA GLN A 44 -9.05 -9.06 5.12
C GLN A 44 -9.61 -8.71 6.50
N ASN A 45 -8.99 -9.17 7.58
CA ASN A 45 -9.40 -8.80 8.94
C ASN A 45 -9.32 -7.28 9.19
N TYR A 46 -8.29 -6.62 8.65
CA TYR A 46 -8.19 -5.15 8.71
C TYR A 46 -9.24 -4.46 7.84
N LEU A 47 -9.60 -5.03 6.68
CA LEU A 47 -10.72 -4.52 5.87
C LEU A 47 -12.07 -4.61 6.61
N ASP A 48 -12.26 -5.63 7.45
CA ASP A 48 -13.46 -5.74 8.30
C ASP A 48 -13.41 -4.78 9.49
N GLU A 49 -12.23 -4.54 10.06
CA GLU A 49 -12.03 -3.50 11.06
C GLU A 49 -12.32 -2.10 10.50
N MET A 50 -11.80 -1.77 9.33
CA MET A 50 -12.10 -0.52 8.63
C MET A 50 -13.60 -0.34 8.43
N ASP A 51 -14.32 -1.40 8.08
CA ASP A 51 -15.76 -1.35 7.88
C ASP A 51 -16.51 -1.03 9.19
N ARG A 52 -16.14 -1.70 10.29
CA ARG A 52 -16.68 -1.44 11.63
C ARG A 52 -16.40 -0.03 12.13
N ASN A 53 -15.18 0.47 11.90
CA ASN A 53 -14.72 1.77 12.37
C ASN A 53 -15.13 2.92 11.45
N GLY A 54 -15.57 2.60 10.23
CA GLY A 54 -15.89 3.57 9.20
C GLY A 54 -14.68 4.19 8.50
N ASN A 55 -13.52 3.55 8.54
CA ASN A 55 -12.34 4.04 7.83
C ASN A 55 -12.47 3.84 6.31
N LEU A 56 -11.92 4.77 5.54
CA LEU A 56 -11.93 4.73 4.07
C LEU A 56 -10.68 4.04 3.52
N PHE A 57 -9.51 4.28 4.13
CA PHE A 57 -8.26 3.67 3.71
C PHE A 57 -7.39 3.24 4.89
N ALA A 58 -6.49 2.29 4.64
CA ALA A 58 -5.44 1.93 5.59
C ALA A 58 -4.07 1.89 4.91
N THR A 59 -3.06 2.38 5.62
CA THR A 59 -1.65 2.43 5.18
C THR A 59 -0.73 2.08 6.33
N THR A 60 0.54 1.88 6.03
CA THR A 60 1.59 1.67 7.04
C THR A 60 2.40 2.96 7.26
N GLU A 61 3.02 3.09 8.43
CA GLU A 61 3.98 4.17 8.66
C GLU A 61 5.16 4.13 7.67
N ASP A 62 5.59 5.31 7.21
CA ASP A 62 6.80 5.49 6.42
C ASP A 62 8.04 5.12 7.26
N MET A 63 8.97 4.36 6.69
CA MET A 63 10.19 3.97 7.42
C MET A 63 11.34 4.95 7.24
N TYR A 64 11.17 6.01 6.45
CA TYR A 64 12.22 6.99 6.21
C TYR A 64 12.08 8.20 7.13
N LYS A 65 13.20 8.64 7.73
CA LYS A 65 13.22 9.93 8.43
C LYS A 65 12.80 11.03 7.46
N ARG A 66 11.86 11.87 7.89
CA ARG A 66 11.42 13.01 7.10
C ARG A 66 12.59 13.98 6.92
N THR A 67 12.89 14.33 5.67
CA THR A 67 13.87 15.37 5.35
C THR A 67 13.35 16.74 5.84
N PRO A 68 14.22 17.75 6.03
CA PRO A 68 13.78 19.10 6.38
C PRO A 68 12.69 19.67 5.46
N SER A 69 12.76 19.36 4.16
CA SER A 69 11.73 19.74 3.19
C SER A 69 10.39 19.03 3.42
N ARG A 70 10.40 17.77 3.89
CA ARG A 70 9.20 16.97 4.17
C ARG A 70 8.60 17.25 5.55
N LEU A 71 9.34 17.85 6.49
CA LEU A 71 8.83 18.27 7.80
C LEU A 71 7.76 19.39 7.71
N ARG A 72 7.70 20.10 6.57
CA ARG A 72 6.65 21.12 6.34
C ARG A 72 5.29 20.52 6.01
N TYR A 73 5.26 19.26 5.60
CA TYR A 73 4.01 18.54 5.34
C TYR A 73 3.44 18.02 6.67
N PRO A 74 2.12 18.00 6.83
CA PRO A 74 1.46 17.36 7.97
C PRO A 74 1.90 15.89 8.08
N HIS A 75 2.23 15.42 9.28
CA HIS A 75 2.59 14.03 9.51
C HIS A 75 2.35 13.61 10.97
N ASN A 76 2.03 12.33 11.15
CA ASN A 76 2.13 11.62 12.42
C ASN A 76 3.31 10.63 12.32
N GLY A 77 4.22 10.67 13.29
CA GLY A 77 5.47 9.90 13.22
C GLY A 77 6.28 10.30 11.99
N TYR A 78 6.67 9.33 11.17
CA TYR A 78 7.38 9.58 9.90
C TYR A 78 6.46 9.82 8.69
N GLY A 79 5.14 9.70 8.88
CA GLY A 79 4.13 9.82 7.81
C GLY A 79 3.63 8.46 7.33
N GLU A 80 2.95 8.43 6.19
CA GLU A 80 2.41 7.19 5.63
C GLU A 80 3.24 6.72 4.42
N ASN A 81 3.34 5.42 4.24
CA ASN A 81 3.77 4.78 3.00
C ASN A 81 2.57 4.08 2.36
N THR A 82 2.35 4.33 1.06
CA THR A 82 1.18 3.83 0.32
C THR A 82 1.47 2.55 -0.47
N GLY A 83 2.62 1.93 -0.28
CA GLY A 83 3.01 0.69 -0.98
C GLY A 83 2.01 -0.43 -0.74
N THR A 84 1.57 -0.59 0.49
CA THR A 84 0.42 -1.43 0.85
C THR A 84 -0.71 -0.51 1.28
N THR A 85 -1.78 -0.45 0.49
CA THR A 85 -2.97 0.34 0.82
C THR A 85 -4.23 -0.50 0.74
N LEU A 86 -5.04 -0.48 1.80
CA LEU A 86 -6.36 -1.08 1.82
C LEU A 86 -7.40 0.02 1.60
N TYR A 87 -8.47 -0.29 0.89
CA TYR A 87 -9.53 0.64 0.54
C TYR A 87 -10.91 0.04 0.84
N ASN A 88 -11.77 0.83 1.49
CA ASN A 88 -13.20 0.60 1.53
C ASN A 88 -13.86 1.45 0.42
N LEU A 89 -13.90 0.90 -0.80
CA LEU A 89 -14.41 1.60 -1.99
C LEU A 89 -15.88 1.96 -1.87
N LYS A 90 -16.67 1.12 -1.19
CA LYS A 90 -18.09 1.42 -0.94
C LYS A 90 -18.22 2.72 -0.16
N LYS A 91 -17.58 2.80 1.00
CA LYS A 91 -17.60 4.01 1.83
C LYS A 91 -16.96 5.21 1.13
N MET A 92 -15.86 5.00 0.40
CA MET A 92 -15.24 6.08 -0.38
C MET A 92 -16.22 6.73 -1.37
N ARG A 93 -17.04 5.93 -2.06
CA ARG A 93 -18.07 6.43 -2.98
C ARG A 93 -19.23 7.11 -2.22
N GLU A 94 -19.65 6.53 -1.09
CA GLU A 94 -20.74 7.06 -0.26
C GLU A 94 -20.39 8.39 0.43
N GLU A 95 -19.12 8.58 0.81
CA GLU A 95 -18.64 9.72 1.60
C GLU A 95 -17.93 10.81 0.77
N GLY A 96 -17.93 10.70 -0.56
CA GLY A 96 -17.33 11.73 -1.43
C GLY A 96 -15.81 11.79 -1.35
N TRP A 97 -15.14 10.62 -1.40
CA TRP A 97 -13.68 10.52 -1.38
C TRP A 97 -13.01 11.42 -2.43
N SER A 98 -13.61 11.49 -3.62
CA SER A 98 -13.08 12.25 -4.75
C SER A 98 -12.97 13.74 -4.46
N GLU A 99 -14.00 14.33 -3.86
CA GLU A 99 -14.02 15.71 -3.40
C GLU A 99 -13.02 15.89 -2.26
N MET A 100 -12.98 14.94 -1.33
CA MET A 100 -12.15 14.97 -0.13
C MET A 100 -10.65 15.04 -0.46
N TRP A 101 -10.14 14.11 -1.26
CA TRP A 101 -8.71 14.10 -1.60
C TRP A 101 -8.32 15.27 -2.50
N ARG A 102 -9.22 15.73 -3.40
CA ARG A 102 -8.97 16.89 -4.28
C ARG A 102 -8.87 18.18 -3.48
N ALA A 103 -9.75 18.39 -2.51
CA ALA A 103 -9.70 19.53 -1.61
C ALA A 103 -8.39 19.52 -0.80
N GLU A 104 -7.97 18.35 -0.32
CA GLU A 104 -6.72 18.22 0.42
C GLU A 104 -5.49 18.45 -0.46
N ALA A 105 -5.50 17.95 -1.70
CA ALA A 105 -4.46 18.23 -2.69
C ALA A 105 -4.35 19.73 -2.99
N ASP A 106 -5.46 20.43 -3.20
CA ASP A 106 -5.47 21.89 -3.44
C ASP A 106 -4.93 22.66 -2.23
N ARG A 107 -5.33 22.24 -1.01
CA ARG A 107 -4.84 22.82 0.24
C ARG A 107 -3.32 22.69 0.36
N LEU A 108 -2.78 21.49 0.15
CA LEU A 108 -1.33 21.24 0.19
C LEU A 108 -0.58 22.03 -0.88
N LEU A 109 -1.12 22.08 -2.11
CA LEU A 109 -0.51 22.85 -3.22
C LEU A 109 -0.44 24.35 -2.90
N ARG A 110 -1.49 24.94 -2.30
CA ARG A 110 -1.49 26.35 -1.88
C ARG A 110 -0.52 26.63 -0.74
N MET A 111 -0.38 25.70 0.19
CA MET A 111 0.48 25.87 1.36
C MET A 111 1.96 25.65 1.07
N LEU A 112 2.28 24.66 0.24
CA LEU A 112 3.65 24.12 0.12
C LEU A 112 4.20 24.16 -1.30
N GLY A 113 3.37 24.47 -2.31
CA GLY A 113 3.71 24.34 -3.72
C GLY A 113 3.59 22.90 -4.22
N PRO A 114 4.27 22.53 -5.33
CA PRO A 114 4.21 21.19 -5.91
C PRO A 114 4.50 20.08 -4.89
N LEU A 115 3.72 18.99 -4.96
CA LEU A 115 3.85 17.88 -4.00
C LEU A 115 5.14 17.10 -4.23
N ALA A 116 5.84 16.80 -3.14
CA ALA A 116 7.16 16.18 -3.17
C ALA A 116 7.08 14.66 -3.44
N ALA A 117 6.08 14.00 -2.87
CA ALA A 117 5.81 12.56 -2.99
C ALA A 117 4.39 12.28 -3.52
N SER A 118 3.84 13.20 -4.33
CA SER A 118 2.58 13.00 -5.07
C SER A 118 1.41 12.61 -4.16
N GLU A 119 0.80 11.46 -4.37
CA GLU A 119 -0.35 10.94 -3.63
C GLU A 119 -0.03 10.60 -2.19
N GLN A 120 1.21 10.17 -1.88
CA GLN A 120 1.59 9.80 -0.51
C GLN A 120 1.50 11.00 0.45
N ASP A 121 1.81 12.20 -0.04
CA ASP A 121 1.66 13.43 0.75
C ASP A 121 0.18 13.72 1.07
N ILE A 122 -0.73 13.40 0.14
CA ILE A 122 -2.18 13.55 0.36
C ILE A 122 -2.65 12.54 1.40
N PHE A 123 -2.33 11.25 1.25
CA PHE A 123 -2.69 10.22 2.24
C PHE A 123 -2.12 10.53 3.63
N THR A 124 -0.86 10.96 3.72
CA THR A 124 -0.25 11.35 4.99
C THR A 124 -0.99 12.53 5.62
N SER A 125 -1.39 13.51 4.83
CA SER A 125 -2.12 14.68 5.35
C SER A 125 -3.54 14.34 5.77
N MET A 126 -4.22 13.48 5.01
CA MET A 126 -5.53 12.94 5.34
C MET A 126 -5.51 12.16 6.66
N ALA A 127 -4.51 11.30 6.87
CA ALA A 127 -4.32 10.57 8.12
C ALA A 127 -4.13 11.48 9.35
N VAL A 128 -3.63 12.71 9.15
CA VAL A 128 -3.45 13.69 10.23
C VAL A 128 -4.72 14.48 10.50
N TYR A 129 -5.35 15.03 9.46
CA TYR A 129 -6.47 15.96 9.63
C TYR A 129 -7.84 15.30 9.62
N ARG A 130 -7.93 14.06 9.13
CA ARG A 130 -9.14 13.23 9.10
C ARG A 130 -8.82 11.83 9.61
N PRO A 131 -8.37 11.69 10.87
CA PRO A 131 -8.02 10.39 11.42
C PRO A 131 -9.20 9.39 11.41
N GLU A 132 -10.45 9.87 11.35
CA GLU A 132 -11.64 9.03 11.23
C GLU A 132 -11.67 8.22 9.92
N VAL A 133 -11.05 8.71 8.84
CA VAL A 133 -11.04 7.99 7.55
C VAL A 133 -9.85 7.05 7.40
N HIS A 134 -8.95 6.98 8.38
CA HIS A 134 -7.68 6.28 8.27
C HIS A 134 -7.49 5.20 9.36
N LEU A 135 -7.00 4.04 8.95
CA LEU A 135 -6.45 3.02 9.83
C LEU A 135 -4.96 2.84 9.57
N ARG A 136 -4.12 2.84 10.61
CA ARG A 136 -2.69 2.55 10.47
C ARG A 136 -2.41 1.06 10.67
N LEU A 137 -1.91 0.41 9.62
CA LEU A 137 -1.51 -1.00 9.61
C LEU A 137 -0.15 -1.21 10.29
N PRO A 138 0.11 -2.42 10.83
CA PRO A 138 1.43 -2.78 11.31
C PRO A 138 2.50 -2.70 10.21
N CYS A 139 3.70 -2.32 10.59
CA CYS A 139 4.80 -2.01 9.68
C CYS A 139 5.30 -3.25 8.90
N GLU A 140 5.02 -4.46 9.38
CA GLU A 140 5.40 -5.74 8.74
C GLU A 140 4.67 -5.96 7.41
N TYR A 141 3.53 -5.30 7.21
CA TYR A 141 2.76 -5.33 5.96
C TYR A 141 3.29 -4.33 4.91
N ASN A 142 4.38 -3.63 5.19
CA ASN A 142 5.08 -2.78 4.22
C ASN A 142 6.52 -2.50 4.67
N PHE A 143 7.30 -3.57 4.76
CA PHE A 143 8.65 -3.52 5.29
C PHE A 143 9.63 -2.94 4.25
N GLN A 144 9.95 -1.66 4.39
CA GLN A 144 10.70 -0.87 3.41
C GLN A 144 12.22 -1.13 3.52
N MET A 145 12.80 -1.72 2.48
CA MET A 145 14.19 -2.20 2.50
C MET A 145 15.21 -1.29 1.81
N GLY A 146 14.79 -0.13 1.30
CA GLY A 146 15.70 0.79 0.63
C GLY A 146 16.70 1.45 1.58
N THR A 147 17.83 1.90 1.03
CA THR A 147 18.87 2.63 1.78
C THR A 147 18.28 3.84 2.51
N GLY A 148 18.53 3.93 3.82
CA GLY A 148 18.06 5.02 4.68
C GLY A 148 16.74 4.75 5.42
N ALA A 149 16.04 3.64 5.15
CA ALA A 149 14.89 3.24 5.97
C ALA A 149 15.36 2.78 7.36
N LEU A 150 14.52 3.02 8.36
CA LEU A 150 14.74 2.69 9.76
C LEU A 150 14.15 1.32 10.11
N GLN A 151 14.47 0.28 9.35
CA GLN A 151 13.79 -1.01 9.46
C GLN A 151 13.83 -1.63 10.86
N THR A 152 14.83 -1.27 11.67
CA THR A 152 15.01 -1.76 13.03
C THR A 152 13.92 -1.33 14.00
N TYR A 153 13.14 -0.26 13.74
CA TYR A 153 11.97 0.02 14.57
C TYR A 153 10.86 -1.01 14.36
N CYS A 154 10.78 -1.58 13.15
CA CYS A 154 9.78 -2.57 12.80
C CYS A 154 10.24 -3.97 13.17
N ILE A 155 11.41 -4.37 12.66
CA ILE A 155 12.01 -5.68 12.90
C ILE A 155 13.44 -5.47 13.45
N PRO A 156 13.61 -5.47 14.78
CA PRO A 156 14.89 -5.10 15.41
C PRO A 156 16.02 -6.10 15.14
N ALA A 157 15.70 -7.39 15.03
CA ALA A 157 16.69 -8.45 14.94
C ALA A 157 16.53 -9.29 13.67
N LYS A 158 17.67 -9.77 13.11
CA LYS A 158 17.66 -10.66 11.95
C LYS A 158 16.91 -11.97 12.18
N ALA A 159 16.91 -12.47 13.41
CA ALA A 159 16.17 -13.66 13.79
C ALA A 159 14.66 -13.52 13.61
N ASP A 160 14.15 -12.29 13.56
CA ASP A 160 12.73 -11.97 13.46
C ASP A 160 12.26 -11.70 12.02
N PHE A 161 13.10 -11.92 10.99
CA PHE A 161 12.71 -11.67 9.59
C PHE A 161 11.47 -12.46 9.15
N MET A 162 11.19 -13.59 9.78
CA MET A 162 9.97 -14.38 9.56
C MET A 162 8.68 -13.64 9.92
N LYS A 163 8.75 -12.55 10.70
CA LYS A 163 7.60 -11.70 11.03
C LYS A 163 7.21 -10.76 9.89
N VAL A 164 8.13 -10.47 8.96
CA VAL A 164 7.84 -9.62 7.80
C VAL A 164 6.80 -10.28 6.91
N LYS A 165 5.70 -9.56 6.65
CA LYS A 165 4.58 -10.04 5.84
C LYS A 165 4.68 -9.57 4.38
N ILE A 166 5.15 -8.34 4.16
CA ILE A 166 5.33 -7.77 2.83
C ILE A 166 6.67 -7.02 2.78
N PRO A 167 7.76 -7.66 2.34
CA PRO A 167 8.99 -6.95 2.01
C PRO A 167 8.80 -6.06 0.77
N HIS A 168 9.22 -4.80 0.89
CA HIS A 168 9.08 -3.77 -0.15
C HIS A 168 10.46 -3.22 -0.53
N TRP A 169 10.84 -3.36 -1.80
CA TRP A 169 12.07 -2.81 -2.39
C TRP A 169 11.91 -1.31 -2.70
N SER A 170 11.57 -0.53 -1.67
CA SER A 170 11.28 0.91 -1.73
C SER A 170 12.46 1.78 -2.21
N GLY A 171 13.69 1.26 -2.19
CA GLY A 171 14.90 1.96 -2.61
C GLY A 171 14.97 2.22 -4.12
N LYS A 172 15.87 3.13 -4.54
CA LYS A 172 16.06 3.45 -5.96
C LYS A 172 16.79 2.32 -6.70
N ALA A 173 17.76 1.67 -6.05
CA ALA A 173 18.50 0.57 -6.66
C ALA A 173 17.75 -0.78 -6.57
N LYS A 174 16.54 -0.80 -6.00
CA LYS A 174 15.66 -1.97 -5.89
C LYS A 174 16.42 -3.18 -5.31
N TRP A 175 16.45 -4.30 -6.04
CA TRP A 175 17.13 -5.54 -5.68
C TRP A 175 18.67 -5.41 -5.59
N SER A 176 19.25 -4.34 -6.13
CA SER A 176 20.69 -4.06 -6.14
C SER A 176 21.16 -3.17 -4.99
N GLU A 177 20.26 -2.72 -4.12
CA GLU A 177 20.62 -2.01 -2.88
C GLU A 177 21.53 -2.87 -1.98
N GLN A 178 22.40 -2.24 -1.19
CA GLN A 178 23.36 -2.93 -0.30
C GLN A 178 22.94 -2.80 1.17
N THR A 179 21.81 -3.39 1.53
CA THR A 179 21.31 -3.41 2.92
C THR A 179 21.36 -4.80 3.53
N ASN A 180 21.44 -4.86 4.87
CA ASN A 180 21.60 -6.11 5.62
C ASN A 180 20.39 -7.08 5.55
N TYR A 181 19.26 -6.62 5.02
CA TYR A 181 18.01 -7.36 4.87
C TYR A 181 17.90 -8.01 3.49
N LEU A 182 18.43 -7.35 2.46
CA LEU A 182 18.26 -7.75 1.07
C LEU A 182 18.78 -9.14 0.74
N PRO A 183 19.93 -9.63 1.26
CA PRO A 183 20.35 -11.00 0.97
C PRO A 183 19.29 -12.05 1.33
N HIS A 184 18.55 -11.85 2.44
CA HIS A 184 17.49 -12.76 2.85
C HIS A 184 16.29 -12.70 1.88
N PHE A 185 15.73 -11.50 1.69
CA PHE A 185 14.51 -11.33 0.87
C PHE A 185 14.76 -11.50 -0.63
N ASN A 186 15.95 -11.14 -1.14
CA ASN A 186 16.33 -11.40 -2.54
C ASN A 186 16.43 -12.90 -2.83
N ASN A 187 16.85 -13.72 -1.85
CA ASN A 187 16.86 -15.17 -2.04
C ASN A 187 15.43 -15.72 -2.15
N ILE A 188 14.50 -15.24 -1.33
CA ILE A 188 13.08 -15.58 -1.42
C ILE A 188 12.50 -15.14 -2.77
N TYR A 189 12.77 -13.89 -3.19
CA TYR A 189 12.36 -13.39 -4.49
C TYR A 189 12.85 -14.27 -5.65
N LYS A 190 14.13 -14.64 -5.65
CA LYS A 190 14.71 -15.54 -6.66
C LYS A 190 14.06 -16.91 -6.66
N CYS A 191 13.62 -17.42 -5.50
CA CYS A 191 12.86 -18.65 -5.43
C CYS A 191 11.47 -18.48 -6.08
N LEU A 192 10.75 -17.40 -5.75
CA LEU A 192 9.43 -17.11 -6.32
C LEU A 192 9.48 -16.90 -7.84
N GLN A 193 10.50 -16.22 -8.36
CA GLN A 193 10.69 -16.05 -9.81
C GLN A 193 10.89 -17.37 -10.56
N LYS A 194 11.36 -18.42 -9.87
CA LYS A 194 11.57 -19.74 -10.45
C LYS A 194 10.33 -20.64 -10.33
N ILE A 195 9.29 -20.20 -9.65
CA ILE A 195 8.05 -20.96 -9.56
C ILE A 195 7.37 -20.92 -10.92
N ASP A 196 7.13 -22.11 -11.47
CA ASP A 196 6.28 -22.27 -12.65
C ASP A 196 4.85 -21.88 -12.29
N GLY A 197 4.26 -20.97 -13.09
CA GLY A 197 2.88 -20.52 -12.96
C GLY A 197 1.86 -21.67 -12.88
N SER A 198 2.15 -22.81 -13.51
CA SER A 198 1.33 -24.03 -13.45
C SER A 198 1.12 -24.55 -12.02
N ARG A 199 2.06 -24.28 -11.11
CA ARG A 199 1.95 -24.66 -9.69
C ARG A 199 0.82 -23.91 -8.97
N PHE A 200 0.50 -22.69 -9.39
CA PHE A 200 -0.61 -21.93 -8.81
C PHE A 200 -1.98 -22.38 -9.35
N GLN A 201 -2.02 -23.07 -10.48
CA GLN A 201 -3.26 -23.61 -11.05
C GLN A 201 -3.69 -24.91 -10.35
N ASN A 202 -2.73 -25.74 -9.94
CA ASN A 202 -2.99 -27.06 -9.36
C ASN A 202 -3.08 -27.07 -7.82
N ALA A 203 -2.58 -26.04 -7.14
CA ALA A 203 -2.56 -25.96 -5.68
C ALA A 203 -3.96 -25.68 -5.07
N ILE A 204 -4.93 -25.32 -5.91
CA ILE A 204 -6.28 -25.01 -5.50
C ILE A 204 -7.16 -26.12 -6.08
N GLY A 205 -7.68 -27.02 -5.24
CA GLY A 205 -8.70 -28.01 -5.63
C GLY A 205 -10.06 -27.40 -5.98
N ILE A 206 -10.07 -26.16 -6.50
CA ILE A 206 -11.21 -25.49 -7.09
C ILE A 206 -11.18 -25.86 -8.58
N ASP A 207 -12.31 -26.37 -9.08
CA ASP A 207 -12.57 -26.58 -10.50
C ASP A 207 -12.15 -25.33 -11.29
N THR A 208 -11.01 -25.40 -11.97
CA THR A 208 -10.31 -24.28 -12.60
C THR A 208 -10.96 -23.81 -13.91
N ARG A 209 -12.20 -24.25 -14.18
CA ARG A 209 -12.90 -23.90 -15.42
C ARG A 209 -13.15 -22.40 -15.59
N ASP A 210 -13.12 -21.62 -14.51
CA ASP A 210 -13.04 -20.16 -14.60
C ASP A 210 -12.18 -19.57 -13.46
N PRO A 211 -10.97 -19.04 -13.75
CA PRO A 211 -10.23 -18.29 -12.75
C PRO A 211 -11.09 -17.11 -12.29
N ARG A 212 -11.21 -16.85 -10.98
CA ARG A 212 -11.96 -15.69 -10.44
C ARG A 212 -11.22 -14.39 -10.75
N THR A 213 -11.27 -13.97 -12.00
CA THR A 213 -10.82 -12.67 -12.48
C THR A 213 -12.00 -11.70 -12.43
N LEU A 214 -11.74 -10.39 -12.46
CA LEU A 214 -12.82 -9.39 -12.57
C LEU A 214 -13.77 -9.66 -13.76
N LEU A 215 -13.29 -10.33 -14.81
CA LEU A 215 -14.06 -10.75 -15.98
C LEU A 215 -15.00 -11.93 -15.67
N ASN A 216 -14.57 -12.85 -14.81
CA ASN A 216 -15.27 -14.11 -14.53
C ASN A 216 -16.15 -14.06 -13.27
N VAL A 217 -15.95 -13.07 -12.38
CA VAL A 217 -16.80 -12.88 -11.18
C VAL A 217 -18.25 -12.53 -11.56
N LYS A 218 -18.49 -11.94 -12.74
CA LYS A 218 -19.84 -11.58 -13.21
C LYS A 218 -20.65 -12.80 -13.70
N ALA A 219 -20.00 -13.86 -14.17
CA ALA A 219 -20.68 -15.04 -14.70
C ALA A 219 -21.27 -15.94 -13.61
N ALA A 220 -20.77 -15.84 -12.37
CA ALA A 220 -21.23 -16.67 -11.25
C ALA A 220 -22.40 -16.05 -10.44
N ALA A 221 -22.87 -14.85 -10.81
CA ALA A 221 -23.87 -14.08 -10.06
C ALA A 221 -25.16 -13.78 -10.86
N ILE A 222 -25.54 -14.64 -11.81
CA ILE A 222 -26.84 -14.62 -12.50
C ILE A 222 -27.53 -15.97 -12.29
#